data_AF-A0A0G0TC67-F1
#
_entry.id   AF-A0A0G0TC67-F1
#
_cell.length_a   1.000
_cell.length_b   1.000
_cell.length_c   1.000
_cell.angle_alpha   90.00
_cell.angle_beta   90.00
_cell.angle_gamma   90.00
#
_symmetry.space_group_name_H-M   'P 1'
#
loop_
_entity.id
_entity.type
_entity.pdbx_description
1 polymer ?
#
loop_
_entity_poly.entity_id
_entity_poly.type
_entity_poly.pdbx_seq_one_letter_code
_entity_poly.pdbx_strand_id
1 'polypeptide(L)'
;MQERQVQFSEEEKTAIAETARDVARIGEDFVWEMVYAKVELMKLALKAVFNGIVIDNVYYTPTQIRHEVDVIGAVIDQARIILQVEGRDTMSELDRHTQEAGLGSVFDPGSEINSRLKDVYGR
;
A
#
# COMPACT_ATOMS: atom_id res chain seq x y z
N MET A 1 -7.43 -9.03 -18.73
CA MET A 1 -7.77 -7.78 -18.01
C MET A 1 -6.49 -6.99 -17.88
N GLN A 2 -6.41 -5.78 -18.42
CA GLN A 2 -5.28 -4.89 -18.14
C GLN A 2 -5.46 -4.36 -16.72
N GLU A 3 -4.53 -4.69 -15.83
CA GLU A 3 -4.43 -4.04 -14.52
C GLU A 3 -4.25 -2.54 -14.78
N ARG A 4 -5.20 -1.71 -14.31
CA ARG A 4 -4.96 -0.26 -14.26
C ARG A 4 -3.88 -0.04 -13.21
N GLN A 5 -2.63 0.08 -13.64
CA GLN A 5 -1.58 0.59 -12.79
C GLN A 5 -1.97 2.00 -12.31
N VAL A 6 -1.82 2.23 -11.01
CA VAL A 6 -2.01 3.55 -10.41
C VAL A 6 -1.04 4.52 -11.07
N GLN A 7 -1.56 5.62 -11.61
CA GLN A 7 -0.74 6.64 -12.25
C GLN A 7 -0.35 7.68 -11.21
N PHE A 8 0.91 7.63 -10.76
CA PHE A 8 1.52 8.67 -9.94
C PHE A 8 2.00 9.83 -10.82
N SER A 9 1.89 11.05 -10.30
CA SER A 9 2.53 12.24 -10.84
C SER A 9 4.07 12.16 -10.72
N GLU A 10 4.80 13.00 -11.46
CA GLU A 10 6.26 13.03 -11.37
C GLU A 10 6.76 13.50 -9.99
N GLU A 11 6.01 14.39 -9.33
CA GLU A 11 6.29 14.82 -7.96
C GLU A 11 6.15 13.65 -6.98
N GLU A 12 5.07 12.88 -7.08
CA GLU A 12 4.85 11.69 -6.25
C GLU A 12 5.91 10.62 -6.51
N LYS A 13 6.27 10.36 -7.78
CA LYS A 13 7.35 9.41 -8.10
C LYS A 13 8.68 9.82 -7.46
N THR A 14 8.96 11.13 -7.44
CA THR A 14 10.17 11.66 -6.80
C THR A 14 10.12 11.45 -5.29
N ALA A 15 9.00 11.80 -4.64
CA ALA A 15 8.81 11.61 -3.21
C ALA A 15 8.85 10.13 -2.80
N ILE A 16 8.25 9.24 -3.59
CA ILE A 16 8.29 7.78 -3.41
C ILE A 16 9.74 7.31 -3.47
N ALA A 17 10.51 7.74 -4.47
CA ALA A 17 11.91 7.33 -4.63
C ALA A 17 12.81 7.82 -3.49
N GLU A 18 12.60 9.06 -3.01
CA GLU A 18 13.35 9.61 -1.87
C GLU A 18 13.01 8.85 -0.59
N THR A 19 11.72 8.65 -0.32
CA THR A 19 11.26 7.93 0.87
C THR A 19 11.74 6.48 0.86
N ALA A 20 11.69 5.81 -0.29
CA ALA A 20 12.19 4.44 -0.44
C ALA A 20 13.69 4.32 -0.13
N ARG A 21 14.50 5.31 -0.51
CA ARG A 21 15.93 5.35 -0.15
C ARG A 21 16.13 5.55 1.35
N ASP A 22 15.36 6.43 1.99
CA ASP A 22 15.44 6.63 3.43
C ASP A 22 15.03 5.37 4.20
N VAL A 23 13.96 4.71 3.76
CA VAL A 23 13.49 3.43 4.32
C VAL A 23 14.56 2.36 4.20
N ALA A 24 15.12 2.18 3.01
CA ALA A 24 16.20 1.21 2.79
C ALA A 24 17.45 1.52 3.64
N ARG A 25 17.78 2.81 3.80
CA ARG A 25 18.91 3.25 4.64
C ARG A 25 18.71 2.93 6.12
N ILE A 26 17.47 3.02 6.63
CA ILE A 26 17.13 2.66 8.01
C ILE A 26 17.23 1.13 8.18
N GLY A 27 16.67 0.37 7.23
CA GLY A 27 16.82 -1.08 7.17
C GLY A 27 15.50 -1.86 7.19
N GLU A 28 15.61 -3.17 7.32
CA GLU A 28 14.53 -4.14 7.11
C GLU A 28 13.39 -3.97 8.14
N ASP A 29 13.72 -3.71 9.40
CA ASP A 29 12.74 -3.47 10.47
C ASP A 29 11.78 -2.31 10.15
N PHE A 30 12.27 -1.27 9.47
CA PHE A 30 11.43 -0.13 9.09
C PHE A 30 10.53 -0.44 7.88
N VAL A 31 11.01 -1.29 6.95
CA VAL A 31 10.16 -1.82 5.87
C VAL A 31 8.99 -2.60 6.49
N TRP A 32 9.23 -3.36 7.55
CA TRP A 32 8.17 -4.07 8.28
C TRP A 32 7.16 -3.14 8.93
N GLU A 33 7.60 -2.08 9.59
CA GLU A 33 6.71 -1.07 10.16
C GLU A 33 5.83 -0.43 9.07
N MET A 34 6.39 -0.15 7.89
CA MET A 34 5.62 0.35 6.75
C MET A 34 4.60 -0.66 6.23
N VAL A 35 4.93 -1.95 6.22
CA VAL A 35 3.95 -3.01 5.89
C VAL A 35 2.80 -2.98 6.89
N TYR A 36 3.08 -2.93 8.20
CA TYR A 36 2.02 -2.82 9.21
C TYR A 36 1.17 -1.56 9.01
N ALA A 37 1.78 -0.42 8.70
CA ALA A 37 1.06 0.81 8.39
C ALA A 37 0.16 0.66 7.16
N LYS A 38 0.67 0.05 6.08
CA LYS A 38 -0.12 -0.28 4.88
C LYS A 38 -1.32 -1.15 5.24
N VAL A 39 -1.12 -2.18 6.06
CA VAL A 39 -2.18 -3.08 6.56
C VAL A 39 -3.27 -2.33 7.33
N GLU A 40 -2.90 -1.45 8.24
CA GLU A 40 -3.87 -0.68 9.01
C GLU A 40 -4.66 0.30 8.12
N LEU A 41 -4.00 0.96 7.17
CA LEU A 41 -4.67 1.79 6.17
C LEU A 41 -5.62 0.98 5.28
N MET A 42 -5.26 -0.25 4.95
CA MET A 42 -6.11 -1.17 4.21
C MET A 42 -7.38 -1.54 5.00
N LYS A 43 -7.27 -1.86 6.29
CA LYS A 43 -8.41 -2.08 7.18
C LYS A 43 -9.28 -0.83 7.32
N LEU A 44 -8.65 0.34 7.31
CA LEU A 44 -9.34 1.61 7.36
C LEU A 44 -10.13 1.88 6.07
N ALA A 45 -9.53 1.63 4.90
CA ALA A 45 -10.22 1.74 3.61
C ALA A 45 -11.46 0.85 3.57
N LEU A 46 -11.35 -0.40 4.03
CA LEU A 46 -12.46 -1.33 4.20
C LEU A 46 -13.59 -0.71 5.01
N LYS A 47 -13.29 -0.28 6.24
CA LYS A 47 -14.27 0.33 7.13
C LYS A 47 -14.90 1.59 6.51
N ALA A 48 -14.15 2.38 5.75
CA ALA A 48 -14.65 3.60 5.11
C ALA A 48 -15.60 3.31 3.96
N VAL A 49 -15.34 2.27 3.17
CA VAL A 49 -16.26 1.82 2.13
C VAL A 49 -17.59 1.36 2.72
N PHE A 50 -17.57 0.66 3.86
CA PHE A 50 -18.80 0.12 4.45
C PHE A 50 -19.56 1.11 5.32
N ASN A 51 -18.88 1.99 6.05
CA ASN A 51 -19.49 2.80 7.11
C ASN A 51 -19.20 4.31 7.03
N GLY A 52 -18.28 4.74 6.15
CA GLY A 52 -17.67 6.08 6.24
C GLY A 52 -16.83 6.23 7.52
N ILE A 53 -15.71 6.96 7.48
CA ILE A 53 -14.89 7.18 8.68
C ILE A 53 -14.46 8.63 8.76
N VAL A 54 -14.59 9.17 9.98
CA VAL A 54 -13.97 10.43 10.39
C VAL A 54 -12.84 10.08 11.36
N ILE A 55 -11.63 10.54 11.06
CA ILE A 55 -10.44 10.43 11.92
C ILE A 55 -9.95 11.84 12.16
N ASP A 56 -9.77 12.24 13.42
CA ASP A 56 -9.27 13.57 13.79
C ASP A 56 -10.03 14.72 13.10
N ASN A 57 -11.36 14.62 13.03
CA ASN A 57 -12.27 15.55 12.31
C ASN A 57 -12.02 15.67 10.79
N VAL A 58 -11.19 14.82 10.22
CA VAL A 58 -11.00 14.70 8.76
C VAL A 58 -11.86 13.55 8.26
N TYR A 59 -12.73 13.84 7.30
CA TYR A 59 -13.48 12.81 6.58
C TYR A 59 -12.57 12.22 5.50
N TYR A 60 -12.25 10.93 5.65
CA TYR A 60 -11.45 10.24 4.67
C TYR A 60 -12.36 9.52 3.68
N THR A 61 -12.23 9.87 2.40
CA THR A 61 -12.88 9.09 1.35
C THR A 61 -12.12 7.79 1.12
N PRO A 62 -12.82 6.69 0.81
CA PRO A 62 -12.20 5.45 0.36
C PRO A 62 -11.14 5.62 -0.73
N THR A 63 -11.36 6.54 -1.69
CA THR A 63 -10.40 6.82 -2.77
C THR A 63 -9.09 7.43 -2.27
N GLN A 64 -9.17 8.36 -1.30
CA GLN A 64 -7.97 8.93 -0.68
C GLN A 64 -7.18 7.87 0.09
N ILE A 65 -7.86 7.06 0.91
CA ILE A 65 -7.18 5.99 1.67
C ILE A 65 -6.57 4.97 0.70
N ARG A 66 -7.26 4.66 -0.41
CA ARG A 66 -6.72 3.78 -1.44
C ARG A 66 -5.44 4.35 -2.08
N HIS A 67 -5.46 5.64 -2.44
CA HIS A 67 -4.28 6.30 -2.99
C HIS A 67 -3.08 6.22 -2.03
N GLU A 68 -3.30 6.47 -0.74
CA GLU A 68 -2.26 6.34 0.29
C GLU A 68 -1.72 4.90 0.41
N VAL A 69 -2.60 3.90 0.34
CA VAL A 69 -2.19 2.48 0.31
C VAL A 69 -1.31 2.18 -0.89
N ASP A 70 -1.65 2.73 -2.06
CA ASP A 70 -0.90 2.53 -3.29
C ASP A 70 0.47 3.24 -3.23
N VAL A 71 0.54 4.47 -2.68
CA VAL A 71 1.80 5.21 -2.46
C VAL A 71 2.73 4.45 -1.51
N ILE A 72 2.23 4.02 -0.35
CA ILE A 72 3.03 3.25 0.62
C ILE A 72 3.49 1.92 0.02
N GLY A 73 2.63 1.27 -0.78
CA GLY A 73 2.99 0.08 -1.53
C GLY A 73 4.20 0.30 -2.45
N ALA A 74 4.16 1.37 -3.25
CA ALA A 74 5.25 1.72 -4.16
C ALA A 74 6.57 2.03 -3.42
N VAL A 75 6.50 2.72 -2.27
CA VAL A 75 7.67 2.98 -1.42
C VAL A 75 8.30 1.68 -0.93
N ILE A 76 7.49 0.75 -0.42
CA ILE A 76 7.94 -0.56 0.06
C ILE A 76 8.61 -1.34 -1.08
N ASP A 77 7.97 -1.43 -2.24
CA ASP A 77 8.50 -2.18 -3.37
C ASP A 77 9.85 -1.61 -3.84
N GLN A 78 9.98 -0.28 -3.90
CA GLN A 78 11.23 0.36 -4.30
C GLN A 78 12.32 0.23 -3.23
N ALA A 79 11.98 0.34 -1.94
CA ALA A 79 12.93 0.12 -0.85
C ALA A 79 13.47 -1.31 -0.84
N ARG A 80 12.62 -2.30 -1.13
CA ARG A 80 13.02 -3.71 -1.28
C ARG A 80 14.01 -3.91 -2.42
N ILE A 81 13.77 -3.30 -3.58
CA ILE A 81 14.71 -3.37 -4.72
C ILE A 81 16.07 -2.81 -4.31
N ILE A 82 16.12 -1.71 -3.57
CA ILE A 82 17.37 -1.12 -3.08
C ILE A 82 18.09 -2.10 -2.15
N LEU A 83 17.39 -2.63 -1.13
CA LEU A 83 17.96 -3.60 -0.17
C LEU A 83 18.45 -4.88 -0.85
N GLN A 84 17.73 -5.37 -1.87
CA GLN A 84 18.12 -6.54 -2.66
C GLN A 84 19.40 -6.28 -3.45
N VAL A 85 19.54 -5.11 -4.09
CA VAL A 85 20.78 -4.71 -4.79
C VAL A 85 21.95 -4.60 -3.80
N GLU A 86 21.68 -4.23 -2.55
CA GLU A 86 22.67 -4.20 -1.46
C GLU A 86 22.98 -5.60 -0.87
N GLY A 87 22.35 -6.66 -1.37
CA GLY A 87 22.61 -8.04 -0.95
C GLY A 87 21.86 -8.51 0.30
N ARG A 88 20.78 -7.81 0.68
CA ARG A 88 19.93 -8.16 1.82
C ARG A 88 18.68 -8.93 1.34
N ASP A 89 18.49 -10.16 1.84
CA ASP A 89 17.39 -11.04 1.41
C ASP A 89 16.08 -10.78 2.17
N THR A 90 15.43 -9.66 1.83
CA THR A 90 14.18 -9.19 2.46
C THR A 90 12.92 -9.65 1.75
N MET A 91 13.04 -10.28 0.57
CA MET A 91 11.87 -10.60 -0.25
C MET A 91 11.01 -11.73 0.31
N SER A 92 11.65 -12.76 0.86
CA SER A 92 11.01 -14.03 1.23
C SER A 92 10.20 -13.96 2.52
N GLU A 93 10.61 -13.15 3.50
CA GLU A 93 9.86 -13.00 4.75
C GLU A 93 8.62 -12.12 4.58
N LEU A 94 8.71 -11.05 3.80
CA LEU A 94 7.65 -10.03 3.65
C LEU A 94 6.41 -10.53 2.91
N ASP A 95 6.61 -11.25 1.81
CA ASP A 95 5.51 -11.87 1.06
C ASP A 95 4.79 -12.91 1.94
N ARG A 96 5.54 -13.64 2.77
CA ARG A 96 5.00 -14.60 3.74
C ARG A 96 4.16 -13.88 4.81
N HIS A 97 4.63 -12.79 5.40
CA HIS A 97 3.88 -12.05 6.42
C HIS A 97 2.64 -11.35 5.86
N THR A 98 2.72 -10.81 4.65
CA THR A 98 1.56 -10.18 3.98
C THR A 98 0.49 -11.23 3.64
N GLN A 99 0.91 -12.45 3.27
CA GLN A 99 0.04 -13.61 3.12
C GLN A 99 -0.53 -14.11 4.46
N GLU A 100 0.30 -14.25 5.51
CA GLU A 100 -0.10 -14.68 6.86
C GLU A 100 -1.09 -13.71 7.52
N ALA A 101 -0.98 -12.40 7.22
CA ALA A 101 -1.95 -11.40 7.65
C ALA A 101 -3.30 -11.50 6.93
N GLY A 102 -3.45 -12.40 5.93
CA GLY A 102 -4.67 -12.61 5.17
C GLY A 102 -5.00 -11.47 4.20
N LEU A 103 -4.01 -10.64 3.86
CA LEU A 103 -4.19 -9.40 3.11
C LEU A 103 -3.72 -9.47 1.66
N GLY A 104 -3.03 -10.56 1.28
CA GLY A 104 -2.60 -10.79 -0.10
C GLY A 104 -3.75 -10.72 -1.11
N SER A 105 -4.97 -11.15 -0.74
CA SER A 105 -6.13 -11.17 -1.63
C SER A 105 -7.05 -9.95 -1.55
N VAL A 106 -6.80 -9.04 -0.59
CA VAL A 106 -7.76 -7.99 -0.22
C VAL A 106 -7.73 -6.82 -1.21
N PHE A 107 -6.61 -6.64 -1.94
CA PHE A 107 -6.48 -5.64 -3.01
C PHE A 107 -6.16 -6.22 -4.38
N ASP A 108 -6.21 -7.55 -4.52
CA ASP A 108 -6.17 -8.20 -5.83
C ASP A 108 -7.24 -7.60 -6.75
N PRO A 109 -7.00 -7.45 -8.05
CA PRO A 109 -7.98 -6.89 -8.98
C PRO A 109 -9.38 -7.53 -8.91
N GLY A 110 -9.46 -8.79 -8.46
CA GLY A 110 -10.70 -9.55 -8.23
C GLY A 110 -11.22 -9.56 -6.78
N SER A 111 -10.64 -8.77 -5.88
CA SER A 111 -11.02 -8.73 -4.47
C SER A 111 -12.41 -8.14 -4.26
N GLU A 112 -13.03 -8.53 -3.14
CA GLU A 112 -14.33 -8.02 -2.73
C GLU A 112 -14.33 -6.50 -2.53
N ILE A 113 -13.19 -5.93 -2.09
CA ILE A 113 -12.96 -4.48 -2.00
C ILE A 113 -12.98 -3.85 -3.38
N ASN A 114 -12.18 -4.36 -4.32
CA ASN A 114 -12.08 -3.76 -5.65
C ASN A 114 -13.42 -3.84 -6.39
N SER A 115 -14.19 -4.91 -6.15
CA SER A 115 -15.56 -5.05 -6.65
C SER A 115 -16.49 -3.99 -6.06
N ARG A 116 -16.50 -3.80 -4.74
CA ARG A 116 -17.32 -2.75 -4.10
C ARG A 116 -16.85 -1.32 -4.41
N LEU A 117 -15.55 -1.07 -4.52
CA LEU A 117 -15.03 0.23 -4.97
C LEU A 117 -15.49 0.54 -6.39
N LYS A 118 -15.56 -0.46 -7.28
CA LYS A 118 -16.18 -0.29 -8.60
C LYS A 118 -17.68 0.00 -8.51
N ASP A 119 -18.41 -0.66 -7.61
CA ASP A 119 -19.84 -0.39 -7.40
C ASP A 119 -20.09 1.01 -6.82
N VAL A 120 -19.25 1.48 -5.91
CA VAL A 120 -19.37 2.80 -5.25
C VAL A 120 -18.86 3.94 -6.13
N TYR A 121 -17.78 3.73 -6.90
CA TYR A 121 -17.07 4.79 -7.62
C TYR A 121 -17.08 4.67 -9.15
N GLY A 122 -17.66 3.61 -9.72
CA GLY A 122 -18.03 3.50 -11.13
C GLY A 122 -16.95 3.90 -12.14
N ARG A 123 -15.87 3.12 -12.28
CA ARG A 123 -14.96 3.16 -13.44
C ARG A 123 -14.32 1.82 -13.79
#